data_AF-A0A2N3B4F7-F1
#
_entry.id   AF-A0A2N3B4F7-F1
#
_cell.length_a   1.000
_cell.length_b   1.000
_cell.length_c   1.000
_cell.angle_alpha   90.00
_cell.angle_beta   90.00
_cell.angle_gamma   90.00
#
_symmetry.space_group_name_H-M   'P 1'
#
loop_
_entity.id
_entity.type
_entity.pdbx_description
1 polymer ?
#
loop_
_entity_poly.entity_id
_entity_poly.type
_entity_poly.pdbx_seq_one_letter_code
_entity_poly.pdbx_strand_id
1 'polypeptide(L)'
;MTSANRNAEDILEPDLPIIDPHHHLWDLRPMIPMFPEPHHPFIATLVDNAHYTFDQLNAHLASGHNIIGTVFMECGAFYNAAYGEALKTVGEVEFVNGVAAQSASGLYGPGRACAGIIGHADLTLGSGAGEVLDALTTVAPHRFRGIRHQGAWDADPQVLGPPFHAPQGLYRDATFRAGFAELGRRGLTFDAWVLEPQLPDVIDLARAFPDQPICLDHCGTPLGVAAYKGRLHERFDIWRRHIHELAQCENVVVKLGGLAMAFCALPEDGPAAGHGSEHLAALWRPYIETCIEAFGPRRAMFESNYPVDYWGADYAVLWNAFKRLTRSASADEKAALFAGTAARFYGLEDLLA
;
A
#
# COMPACT_ATOMS: atom_id res chain seq x y z
N MET A 1 1.18 -17.70 -19.65
CA MET A 1 1.58 -19.03 -19.13
C MET A 1 1.89 -18.82 -17.66
N THR A 2 1.03 -19.30 -16.78
CA THR A 2 1.18 -19.21 -15.32
C THR A 2 2.51 -19.84 -14.92
N SER A 3 3.44 -19.01 -14.44
CA SER A 3 4.65 -19.47 -13.75
C SER A 3 4.23 -20.50 -12.72
N ALA A 4 4.72 -21.73 -12.86
CA ALA A 4 4.48 -22.80 -11.91
C ALA A 4 4.78 -22.30 -10.49
N ASN A 5 3.85 -22.55 -9.58
CA ASN A 5 3.88 -22.15 -8.18
C ASN A 5 5.15 -22.71 -7.52
N ARG A 6 6.24 -21.92 -7.55
CA ARG A 6 7.59 -22.43 -7.31
C ARG A 6 7.88 -22.71 -5.83
N ASN A 7 6.98 -22.30 -4.92
CA ASN A 7 7.00 -22.62 -3.50
C ASN A 7 5.57 -22.79 -2.98
N ALA A 8 4.87 -23.85 -3.42
CA ALA A 8 3.59 -24.18 -2.81
C ALA A 8 3.82 -24.59 -1.35
N GLU A 9 3.58 -23.66 -0.43
CA GLU A 9 3.57 -23.90 1.01
C GLU A 9 2.15 -24.22 1.49
N ASP A 10 2.03 -25.02 2.55
CA ASP A 10 0.76 -25.17 3.23
C ASP A 10 0.30 -23.82 3.80
N ILE A 11 -0.98 -23.49 3.59
CA ILE A 11 -1.57 -22.26 4.10
C ILE A 11 -1.67 -22.35 5.62
N LEU A 12 -0.98 -21.45 6.31
CA LEU A 12 -1.05 -21.33 7.77
C LEU A 12 -2.35 -20.63 8.16
N GLU A 13 -2.99 -21.07 9.25
CA GLU A 13 -4.22 -20.49 9.82
C GLU A 13 -5.25 -20.10 8.74
N PRO A 14 -5.71 -21.04 7.88
CA PRO A 14 -6.49 -20.72 6.69
C PRO A 14 -7.80 -20.00 7.00
N ASP A 15 -8.40 -20.25 8.16
CA ASP A 15 -9.67 -19.65 8.58
C ASP A 15 -9.52 -18.20 9.10
N LEU A 16 -8.31 -17.74 9.43
CA LEU A 16 -8.08 -16.38 9.96
C LEU A 16 -8.54 -15.34 8.93
N PRO A 17 -9.54 -14.49 9.23
CA PRO A 17 -10.03 -13.49 8.31
C PRO A 17 -8.97 -12.43 8.03
N ILE A 18 -8.84 -12.05 6.76
CA ILE A 18 -7.88 -11.05 6.30
C ILE A 18 -8.61 -10.00 5.46
N ILE A 19 -8.41 -8.73 5.80
CA ILE A 19 -8.65 -7.62 4.89
C ILE A 19 -7.27 -7.20 4.38
N ASP A 20 -7.07 -7.23 3.07
CA ASP A 20 -5.84 -6.75 2.43
C ASP A 20 -5.98 -5.25 2.11
N PRO A 21 -5.45 -4.33 2.93
CA PRO A 21 -5.69 -2.90 2.81
C PRO A 21 -4.87 -2.23 1.70
N HIS A 22 -4.12 -3.00 0.90
CA HIS A 22 -3.28 -2.41 -0.14
C HIS A 22 -2.98 -3.38 -1.27
N HIS A 23 -3.65 -3.16 -2.39
CA HIS A 23 -3.24 -3.70 -3.67
C HIS A 23 -3.48 -2.68 -4.78
N HIS A 24 -2.94 -2.96 -5.95
CA HIS A 24 -3.10 -2.17 -7.16
C HIS A 24 -3.80 -2.98 -8.24
N LEU A 25 -4.32 -2.29 -9.26
CA LEU A 25 -4.89 -2.87 -10.47
C LEU A 25 -4.46 -2.00 -11.65
N TRP A 26 -3.80 -2.59 -12.65
CA TRP A 26 -3.26 -1.84 -13.78
C TRP A 26 -3.18 -2.64 -15.07
N ASP A 27 -2.99 -1.90 -16.16
CA ASP A 27 -2.45 -2.40 -17.41
C ASP A 27 -1.31 -1.49 -17.88
N LEU A 28 -0.10 -1.85 -17.48
CA LEU A 28 1.15 -1.15 -17.79
C LEU A 28 1.81 -1.69 -19.05
N ARG A 29 1.26 -2.72 -19.72
CA ARG A 29 1.83 -3.28 -20.96
C ARG A 29 2.11 -2.21 -22.03
N PRO A 30 1.27 -1.17 -22.22
CA PRO A 30 1.58 -0.10 -23.17
C PRO A 30 2.75 0.78 -22.73
N MET A 31 2.99 0.90 -21.43
CA MET A 31 4.03 1.76 -20.85
C MET A 31 5.39 1.09 -20.75
N ILE A 32 5.45 -0.24 -20.50
CA ILE A 32 6.72 -0.95 -20.32
C ILE A 32 7.73 -0.68 -21.45
N PRO A 33 7.36 -0.75 -22.75
CA PRO A 33 8.31 -0.49 -23.86
C PRO A 33 8.81 0.97 -23.95
N MET A 34 8.22 1.91 -23.20
CA MET A 34 8.63 3.32 -23.19
C MET A 34 9.83 3.57 -22.27
N PHE A 35 10.15 2.65 -21.36
CA PHE A 35 11.29 2.79 -20.45
C PHE A 35 12.57 2.27 -21.12
N PRO A 36 13.73 2.92 -20.87
CA PRO A 36 15.00 2.50 -21.45
C PRO A 36 15.52 1.20 -20.82
N GLU A 37 16.19 0.39 -21.64
CA GLU A 37 16.98 -0.76 -21.21
C GLU A 37 18.45 -0.33 -20.90
N PRO A 38 19.10 -0.87 -19.85
CA PRO A 38 18.55 -1.81 -18.87
C PRO A 38 17.52 -1.13 -17.96
N HIS A 39 16.40 -1.83 -17.70
CA HIS A 39 15.35 -1.31 -16.83
C HIS A 39 15.86 -0.97 -15.43
N HIS A 40 15.36 0.15 -14.89
CA HIS A 40 15.47 0.45 -13.46
C HIS A 40 14.92 -0.73 -12.62
N PRO A 41 15.49 -1.09 -11.46
CA PRO A 41 15.04 -2.24 -10.66
C PRO A 41 13.53 -2.26 -10.40
N PHE A 42 12.93 -1.09 -10.13
CA PHE A 42 11.47 -0.97 -10.01
C PHE A 42 10.73 -1.35 -11.31
N ILE A 43 11.16 -0.86 -12.47
CA ILE A 43 10.51 -1.21 -13.74
C ILE A 43 10.65 -2.69 -14.04
N ALA A 44 11.82 -3.29 -13.73
CA ALA A 44 12.04 -4.71 -13.89
C ALA A 44 11.04 -5.57 -13.08
N THR A 45 10.55 -5.08 -11.93
CA THR A 45 9.51 -5.78 -11.14
C THR A 45 8.16 -5.82 -11.84
N LEU A 46 7.87 -4.79 -12.62
CA LEU A 46 6.58 -4.61 -13.28
C LEU A 46 6.47 -5.42 -14.56
N VAL A 47 7.59 -5.80 -15.20
CA VAL A 47 7.57 -6.47 -16.52
C VAL A 47 6.73 -7.76 -16.50
N ASP A 48 6.97 -8.64 -15.52
CA ASP A 48 6.29 -9.94 -15.44
C ASP A 48 4.82 -9.82 -14.99
N ASN A 49 4.46 -8.70 -14.35
CA ASN A 49 3.11 -8.42 -13.86
C ASN A 49 2.53 -7.13 -14.46
N ALA A 50 2.93 -6.80 -15.70
CA ALA A 50 2.53 -5.55 -16.34
C ALA A 50 1.02 -5.49 -16.59
N HIS A 51 0.33 -6.63 -16.52
CA HIS A 51 -1.12 -6.71 -16.53
C HIS A 51 -1.59 -7.42 -15.26
N TYR A 52 -2.24 -6.67 -14.38
CA TYR A 52 -2.79 -7.17 -13.13
C TYR A 52 -4.13 -6.49 -12.89
N THR A 53 -5.20 -7.17 -13.25
CA THR A 53 -6.58 -6.66 -13.09
C THR A 53 -7.40 -7.66 -12.28
N PHE A 54 -8.73 -7.61 -12.39
CA PHE A 54 -9.62 -8.44 -11.59
C PHE A 54 -9.27 -9.93 -11.61
N ASP A 55 -9.00 -10.53 -12.77
CA ASP A 55 -8.76 -11.96 -12.87
C ASP A 55 -7.49 -12.40 -12.13
N GLN A 56 -6.42 -11.59 -12.19
CA GLN A 56 -5.18 -11.88 -11.47
C GLN A 56 -5.39 -11.72 -9.95
N LEU A 57 -6.03 -10.64 -9.52
CA LEU A 57 -6.35 -10.44 -8.11
C LEU A 57 -7.23 -11.60 -7.59
N ASN A 58 -8.30 -11.93 -8.30
CA ASN A 58 -9.23 -12.98 -7.90
C ASN A 58 -8.56 -14.35 -7.75
N ALA A 59 -7.60 -14.67 -8.62
CA ALA A 59 -6.81 -15.89 -8.48
C ALA A 59 -6.01 -15.91 -7.16
N HIS A 60 -5.46 -14.77 -6.73
CA HIS A 60 -4.76 -14.65 -5.44
C HIS A 60 -5.72 -14.68 -4.24
N LEU A 61 -6.91 -14.09 -4.35
CA LEU A 61 -7.94 -14.21 -3.31
C LEU A 61 -8.39 -15.67 -3.11
N ALA A 62 -8.28 -16.49 -4.16
CA ALA A 62 -8.55 -17.92 -4.13
C ALA A 62 -7.32 -18.78 -3.76
N SER A 63 -6.22 -18.19 -3.29
CA SER A 63 -4.97 -18.91 -2.95
C SER A 63 -5.07 -19.83 -1.72
N GLY A 64 -6.15 -19.72 -0.94
CA GLY A 64 -6.43 -20.55 0.23
C GLY A 64 -6.38 -19.79 1.55
N HIS A 65 -5.77 -18.60 1.59
CA HIS A 65 -5.96 -17.66 2.69
C HIS A 65 -7.39 -17.10 2.69
N ASN A 66 -8.01 -16.93 3.85
CA ASN A 66 -9.34 -16.34 3.99
C ASN A 66 -9.31 -14.81 3.82
N ILE A 67 -9.10 -14.34 2.59
CA ILE A 67 -9.20 -12.91 2.24
C ILE A 67 -10.69 -12.54 2.10
N ILE A 68 -11.22 -11.86 3.11
CA ILE A 68 -12.64 -11.46 3.17
C ILE A 68 -12.91 -10.15 2.42
N GLY A 69 -11.90 -9.30 2.25
CA GLY A 69 -11.99 -8.12 1.40
C GLY A 69 -10.65 -7.45 1.15
N THR A 70 -10.64 -6.48 0.24
CA THR A 70 -9.43 -5.72 -0.09
C THR A 70 -9.69 -4.23 -0.26
N VAL A 71 -8.63 -3.43 -0.20
CA VAL A 71 -8.66 -1.99 -0.48
C VAL A 71 -7.71 -1.68 -1.63
N PHE A 72 -8.24 -1.04 -2.67
CA PHE A 72 -7.46 -0.60 -3.82
C PHE A 72 -6.74 0.71 -3.51
N MET A 73 -5.45 0.79 -3.83
CA MET A 73 -4.66 2.03 -3.80
C MET A 73 -4.38 2.55 -5.21
N GLU A 74 -4.56 3.86 -5.42
CA GLU A 74 -4.23 4.57 -6.66
C GLU A 74 -2.83 4.23 -7.17
N CYS A 75 -2.72 4.10 -8.48
CA CYS A 75 -1.47 3.79 -9.15
C CYS A 75 -1.34 4.47 -10.52
N GLY A 76 -2.19 5.47 -10.79
CA GLY A 76 -2.20 6.17 -12.07
C GLY A 76 -2.81 5.37 -13.22
N ALA A 77 -3.54 4.30 -12.93
CA ALA A 77 -4.09 3.41 -13.94
C ALA A 77 -5.47 3.90 -14.44
N PHE A 78 -5.78 3.65 -15.71
CA PHE A 78 -7.12 3.87 -16.28
C PHE A 78 -7.67 5.30 -16.12
N TYR A 79 -6.79 6.31 -16.03
CA TYR A 79 -7.20 7.71 -16.02
C TYR A 79 -8.04 8.05 -17.27
N ASN A 80 -9.13 8.78 -17.06
CA ASN A 80 -10.02 9.18 -18.14
C ASN A 80 -9.57 10.54 -18.70
N ALA A 81 -8.83 10.50 -19.81
CA ALA A 81 -8.30 11.69 -20.47
C ALA A 81 -9.38 12.70 -20.92
N ALA A 82 -10.65 12.29 -21.04
CA ALA A 82 -11.75 13.19 -21.40
C ALA A 82 -12.16 14.15 -20.27
N TYR A 83 -11.80 13.87 -19.01
CA TYR A 83 -12.20 14.69 -17.85
C TYR A 83 -11.27 15.88 -17.57
N GLY A 84 -10.20 16.05 -18.36
CA GLY A 84 -9.23 17.11 -18.14
C GLY A 84 -8.25 16.81 -17.01
N GLU A 85 -7.27 17.70 -16.81
CA GLU A 85 -6.07 17.36 -16.04
C GLU A 85 -6.34 17.03 -14.57
N ALA A 86 -7.19 17.83 -13.89
CA ALA A 86 -7.49 17.63 -12.48
C ALA A 86 -8.43 16.45 -12.21
N LEU A 87 -9.37 16.16 -13.13
CA LEU A 87 -10.44 15.17 -12.93
C LEU A 87 -10.16 13.83 -13.63
N LYS A 88 -9.10 13.69 -14.42
CA LYS A 88 -8.77 12.41 -15.10
C LYS A 88 -8.65 11.23 -14.13
N THR A 89 -8.29 11.48 -12.88
CA THR A 89 -8.15 10.45 -11.83
C THR A 89 -9.48 9.82 -11.42
N VAL A 90 -10.60 10.50 -11.68
CA VAL A 90 -11.95 9.94 -11.49
C VAL A 90 -12.14 8.67 -12.31
N GLY A 91 -11.52 8.58 -13.49
CA GLY A 91 -11.56 7.37 -14.33
C GLY A 91 -10.99 6.12 -13.67
N GLU A 92 -9.94 6.26 -12.85
CA GLU A 92 -9.39 5.14 -12.08
C GLU A 92 -10.43 4.63 -11.08
N VAL A 93 -11.07 5.54 -10.34
CA VAL A 93 -12.09 5.18 -9.34
C VAL A 93 -13.33 4.56 -10.00
N GLU A 94 -13.77 5.05 -11.17
CA GLU A 94 -14.86 4.44 -11.94
C GLU A 94 -14.54 3.00 -12.33
N PHE A 95 -13.35 2.76 -12.88
CA PHE A 95 -12.87 1.43 -13.24
C PHE A 95 -12.87 0.49 -12.02
N VAL A 96 -12.25 0.92 -10.92
CA VAL A 96 -12.13 0.15 -9.68
C VAL A 96 -13.51 -0.12 -9.07
N ASN A 97 -14.44 0.84 -9.11
CA ASN A 97 -15.80 0.62 -8.63
C ASN A 97 -16.55 -0.42 -9.48
N GLY A 98 -16.26 -0.50 -10.78
CA GLY A 98 -16.71 -1.58 -11.66
C GLY A 98 -16.16 -2.95 -11.25
N VAL A 99 -14.86 -3.03 -10.94
CA VAL A 99 -14.21 -4.25 -10.42
C VAL A 99 -14.85 -4.67 -9.09
N ALA A 100 -15.08 -3.73 -8.19
CA ALA A 100 -15.72 -3.97 -6.91
C ALA A 100 -17.16 -4.50 -7.08
N ALA A 101 -17.92 -3.98 -8.05
CA ALA A 101 -19.24 -4.48 -8.39
C ALA A 101 -19.19 -5.91 -8.97
N GLN A 102 -18.21 -6.22 -9.82
CA GLN A 102 -18.00 -7.56 -10.34
C GLN A 102 -17.74 -8.57 -9.21
N SER A 103 -16.86 -8.24 -8.25
CA SER A 103 -16.60 -9.08 -7.07
C SER A 103 -17.83 -9.22 -6.17
N ALA A 104 -18.58 -8.13 -5.94
CA ALA A 104 -19.77 -8.13 -5.09
C ALA A 104 -20.88 -9.06 -5.58
N SER A 105 -20.91 -9.43 -6.87
CA SER A 105 -21.86 -10.40 -7.43
C SER A 105 -21.85 -11.77 -6.73
N GLY A 106 -20.73 -12.14 -6.09
CA GLY A 106 -20.55 -13.44 -5.43
C GLY A 106 -20.25 -14.60 -6.40
N LEU A 107 -20.19 -14.34 -7.71
CA LEU A 107 -19.88 -15.37 -8.72
C LEU A 107 -18.42 -15.87 -8.64
N TYR A 108 -17.54 -15.08 -8.02
CA TYR A 108 -16.09 -15.32 -8.01
C TYR A 108 -15.55 -15.72 -6.63
N GLY A 109 -16.45 -16.06 -5.70
CA GLY A 109 -16.12 -16.42 -4.32
C GLY A 109 -16.62 -15.41 -3.29
N PRO A 110 -16.36 -15.66 -2.00
CA PRO A 110 -16.89 -14.85 -0.91
C PRO A 110 -16.12 -13.54 -0.69
N GLY A 111 -14.86 -13.45 -1.10
CA GLY A 111 -14.01 -12.28 -0.92
C GLY A 111 -14.54 -11.05 -1.66
N ARG A 112 -14.40 -9.87 -1.04
CA ARG A 112 -14.85 -8.58 -1.57
C ARG A 112 -13.67 -7.74 -2.06
N ALA A 113 -13.30 -7.92 -3.32
CA ALA A 113 -12.26 -7.12 -3.95
C ALA A 113 -12.69 -5.64 -4.01
N CYS A 114 -11.76 -4.74 -3.71
CA CYS A 114 -11.96 -3.29 -3.78
C CYS A 114 -13.16 -2.82 -2.92
N ALA A 115 -13.33 -3.42 -1.74
CA ALA A 115 -14.37 -3.02 -0.78
C ALA A 115 -14.15 -1.58 -0.28
N GLY A 116 -12.89 -1.14 -0.20
CA GLY A 116 -12.51 0.26 -0.13
C GLY A 116 -11.69 0.69 -1.33
N ILE A 117 -11.77 1.98 -1.69
CA ILE A 117 -11.06 2.60 -2.80
C ILE A 117 -10.36 3.86 -2.27
N ILE A 118 -9.05 3.89 -2.44
CA ILE A 118 -8.19 5.04 -2.21
C ILE A 118 -7.74 5.57 -3.56
N GLY A 119 -8.26 6.74 -3.95
CA GLY A 119 -7.99 7.36 -5.25
C GLY A 119 -6.85 8.38 -5.18
N HIS A 120 -6.73 9.20 -6.23
CA HIS A 120 -5.79 10.31 -6.27
C HIS A 120 -6.51 11.64 -6.49
N ALA A 121 -6.15 12.65 -5.69
CA ALA A 121 -6.43 14.04 -5.97
C ALA A 121 -5.14 14.86 -5.81
N ASP A 122 -4.90 15.76 -6.74
CA ASP A 122 -3.75 16.65 -6.68
C ASP A 122 -3.98 17.72 -5.59
N LEU A 123 -3.36 17.53 -4.42
CA LEU A 123 -3.48 18.46 -3.30
C LEU A 123 -2.68 19.75 -3.52
N THR A 124 -1.82 19.81 -4.54
CA THR A 124 -1.12 21.05 -4.92
C THR A 124 -2.04 22.07 -5.58
N LEU A 125 -3.28 21.68 -5.89
CA LEU A 125 -4.38 22.59 -6.24
C LEU A 125 -4.88 23.43 -5.05
N GLY A 126 -4.38 23.19 -3.83
CA GLY A 126 -4.87 23.84 -2.62
C GLY A 126 -6.34 23.47 -2.36
N SER A 127 -7.15 24.42 -1.92
CA SER A 127 -8.58 24.19 -1.69
C SER A 127 -9.34 23.78 -2.97
N GLY A 128 -8.78 24.01 -4.16
CA GLY A 128 -9.33 23.51 -5.42
C GLY A 128 -9.39 21.99 -5.50
N ALA A 129 -8.59 21.27 -4.69
CA ALA A 129 -8.66 19.81 -4.58
C ALA A 129 -10.03 19.32 -4.12
N GLY A 130 -10.81 20.15 -3.42
CA GLY A 130 -12.16 19.82 -2.95
C GLY A 130 -13.09 19.37 -4.08
N GLU A 131 -13.01 20.00 -5.26
CA GLU A 131 -13.83 19.63 -6.43
C GLU A 131 -13.51 18.21 -6.92
N VAL A 132 -12.23 17.85 -6.94
CA VAL A 132 -11.78 16.50 -7.33
C VAL A 132 -12.25 15.48 -6.31
N LEU A 133 -12.13 15.78 -5.01
CA LEU A 133 -12.60 14.89 -3.93
C LEU A 133 -14.11 14.65 -3.98
N ASP A 134 -14.90 15.68 -4.31
CA ASP A 134 -16.35 15.56 -4.47
C ASP A 134 -16.71 14.70 -5.69
N ALA A 135 -15.97 14.84 -6.79
CA ALA A 135 -16.15 14.02 -7.99
C ALA A 135 -15.81 12.54 -7.73
N LEU A 136 -14.68 12.26 -7.08
CA LEU A 136 -14.27 10.90 -6.70
C LEU A 136 -15.30 10.23 -5.78
N THR A 137 -15.82 10.97 -4.80
CA THR A 137 -16.89 10.48 -3.91
C THR A 137 -18.17 10.17 -4.68
N THR A 138 -18.53 11.01 -5.66
CA THR A 138 -19.76 10.85 -6.45
C THR A 138 -19.77 9.56 -7.28
N VAL A 139 -18.63 9.15 -7.86
CA VAL A 139 -18.57 7.95 -8.71
C VAL A 139 -18.49 6.64 -7.92
N ALA A 140 -18.13 6.69 -6.63
CA ALA A 140 -18.03 5.51 -5.77
C ALA A 140 -18.48 5.80 -4.32
N PRO A 141 -19.73 6.27 -4.08
CA PRO A 141 -20.17 6.83 -2.79
C PRO A 141 -20.16 5.84 -1.63
N HIS A 142 -20.18 4.53 -1.93
CA HIS A 142 -20.16 3.47 -0.92
C HIS A 142 -18.77 2.90 -0.65
N ARG A 143 -17.79 3.18 -1.51
CA ARG A 143 -16.47 2.52 -1.49
C ARG A 143 -15.31 3.48 -1.46
N PHE A 144 -15.47 4.72 -1.89
CA PHE A 144 -14.42 5.73 -1.81
C PHE A 144 -14.17 6.13 -0.36
N ARG A 145 -12.95 5.92 0.13
CA ARG A 145 -12.59 6.14 1.55
C ARG A 145 -11.59 7.25 1.76
N GLY A 146 -10.81 7.58 0.74
CA GLY A 146 -9.74 8.54 0.86
C GLY A 146 -8.88 8.64 -0.38
N ILE A 147 -7.72 9.27 -0.22
CA ILE A 147 -6.73 9.38 -1.29
C ILE A 147 -5.35 9.00 -0.82
N ARG A 148 -4.49 8.71 -1.81
CA ARG A 148 -3.05 8.77 -1.67
C ARG A 148 -2.50 9.84 -2.60
N HIS A 149 -1.62 10.68 -2.06
CA HIS A 149 -0.80 11.57 -2.85
C HIS A 149 0.65 11.30 -2.48
N GLN A 150 1.33 10.53 -3.33
CA GLN A 150 2.68 10.02 -3.09
C GLN A 150 3.67 11.17 -2.84
N GLY A 151 4.34 11.15 -1.69
CA GLY A 151 5.32 12.17 -1.29
C GLY A 151 6.76 11.71 -1.45
N ALA A 152 6.97 10.50 -1.98
CA ALA A 152 8.28 9.87 -2.11
C ALA A 152 9.24 10.71 -2.99
N TRP A 153 10.35 11.12 -2.40
CA TRP A 153 11.41 11.89 -3.05
C TRP A 153 12.77 11.51 -2.46
N ASP A 154 13.80 11.48 -3.31
CA ASP A 154 15.20 11.37 -2.90
C ASP A 154 16.09 12.28 -3.75
N ALA A 155 17.24 12.68 -3.20
CA ALA A 155 18.24 13.44 -3.93
C ALA A 155 18.97 12.58 -4.99
N ASP A 156 19.07 11.28 -4.75
CA ASP A 156 19.57 10.31 -5.73
C ASP A 156 18.42 9.85 -6.65
N PRO A 157 18.40 10.25 -7.93
CA PRO A 157 17.32 9.89 -8.86
C PRO A 157 17.27 8.38 -9.16
N GLN A 158 18.31 7.61 -8.82
CA GLN A 158 18.33 6.16 -8.97
C GLN A 158 17.54 5.40 -7.88
N VAL A 159 17.02 6.09 -6.87
CA VAL A 159 16.24 5.44 -5.79
C VAL A 159 14.85 5.05 -6.28
N LEU A 160 14.13 6.00 -6.89
CA LEU A 160 12.75 5.82 -7.33
C LEU A 160 12.64 5.44 -8.81
N GLY A 161 13.58 5.91 -9.63
CA GLY A 161 13.52 5.73 -11.08
C GLY A 161 12.53 6.67 -11.77
N PRO A 162 12.28 6.44 -13.08
CA PRO A 162 11.57 7.41 -13.93
C PRO A 162 10.07 7.64 -13.65
N PRO A 163 9.28 6.78 -12.98
CA PRO A 163 7.84 7.07 -12.81
C PRO A 163 7.48 8.05 -11.68
N PHE A 164 8.37 8.28 -10.71
CA PHE A 164 8.03 9.02 -9.48
C PHE A 164 8.76 10.36 -9.38
N HIS A 165 7.99 11.43 -9.22
CA HIS A 165 8.50 12.80 -9.31
C HIS A 165 7.88 13.77 -8.30
N ALA A 166 7.57 13.31 -7.09
CA ALA A 166 7.13 14.24 -6.05
C ALA A 166 8.25 15.27 -5.74
N PRO A 167 7.95 16.56 -5.51
CA PRO A 167 8.95 17.53 -5.13
C PRO A 167 9.41 17.31 -3.69
N GLN A 168 10.66 17.70 -3.39
CA GLN A 168 11.18 17.69 -2.03
C GLN A 168 10.28 18.53 -1.11
N GLY A 169 9.88 17.97 0.04
CA GLY A 169 9.11 18.69 1.05
C GLY A 169 7.64 18.92 0.69
N LEU A 170 7.07 18.15 -0.26
CA LEU A 170 5.67 18.25 -0.67
C LEU A 170 4.70 18.35 0.52
N TYR A 171 4.85 17.52 1.54
CA TYR A 171 3.94 17.50 2.71
C TYR A 171 4.11 18.70 3.67
N ARG A 172 5.20 19.47 3.51
CA ARG A 172 5.42 20.74 4.22
C ARG A 172 4.89 21.95 3.45
N ASP A 173 4.59 21.80 2.17
CA ASP A 173 4.13 22.91 1.34
C ASP A 173 2.76 23.44 1.82
N ALA A 174 2.63 24.76 1.89
CA ALA A 174 1.43 25.40 2.41
C ALA A 174 0.22 25.21 1.48
N THR A 175 0.44 25.14 0.17
CA THR A 175 -0.62 24.89 -0.82
C THR A 175 -1.08 23.45 -0.71
N PHE A 176 -0.15 22.50 -0.65
CA PHE A 176 -0.47 21.09 -0.39
C PHE A 176 -1.31 20.93 0.88
N ARG A 177 -0.93 21.61 1.98
CA ARG A 177 -1.66 21.58 3.25
C ARG A 177 -3.06 22.19 3.17
N ALA A 178 -3.26 23.19 2.32
CA ALA A 178 -4.59 23.73 2.05
C ALA A 178 -5.49 22.70 1.35
N GLY A 179 -4.94 21.90 0.43
CA GLY A 179 -5.66 20.77 -0.18
C GLY A 179 -5.88 19.62 0.81
N PHE A 180 -4.87 19.28 1.60
CA PHE A 180 -4.95 18.25 2.63
C PHE A 180 -6.08 18.53 3.64
N ALA A 181 -6.28 19.80 4.01
CA ALA A 181 -7.38 20.22 4.88
C ALA A 181 -8.79 19.95 4.31
N GLU A 182 -8.92 19.77 2.99
CA GLU A 182 -10.21 19.42 2.36
C GLU A 182 -10.64 17.98 2.66
N LEU A 183 -9.69 17.08 2.97
CA LEU A 183 -9.98 15.69 3.34
C LEU A 183 -10.78 15.62 4.65
N GLY A 184 -10.33 16.36 5.67
CA GLY A 184 -10.94 16.32 7.00
C GLY A 184 -12.38 16.84 6.99
N ARG A 185 -12.69 17.83 6.15
CA ARG A 185 -14.06 18.33 5.96
C ARG A 185 -15.01 17.29 5.35
N ARG A 186 -14.46 16.27 4.69
CA ARG A 186 -15.19 15.21 3.99
C ARG A 186 -15.09 13.85 4.71
N GLY A 187 -14.38 13.78 5.84
CA GLY A 187 -14.17 12.53 6.57
C GLY A 187 -13.40 11.48 5.77
N LEU A 188 -12.52 11.92 4.85
CA LEU A 188 -11.71 11.05 4.00
C LEU A 188 -10.39 10.71 4.69
N THR A 189 -9.84 9.52 4.43
CA THR A 189 -8.50 9.13 4.90
C THR A 189 -7.40 9.62 3.98
N PHE A 190 -6.16 9.68 4.49
CA PHE A 190 -4.97 9.91 3.69
C PHE A 190 -3.96 8.77 3.86
N ASP A 191 -3.57 8.16 2.76
CA ASP A 191 -2.48 7.20 2.73
C ASP A 191 -1.18 7.93 2.33
N ALA A 192 -0.17 7.82 3.17
CA ALA A 192 1.09 8.54 3.08
C ALA A 192 2.19 7.56 2.65
N TRP A 193 2.51 7.55 1.36
CA TRP A 193 3.69 6.87 0.85
C TRP A 193 4.87 7.83 0.71
N VAL A 194 5.87 7.61 1.56
CA VAL A 194 7.15 8.33 1.58
C VAL A 194 8.31 7.33 1.72
N LEU A 195 9.53 7.82 1.55
CA LEU A 195 10.74 7.07 1.83
C LEU A 195 11.19 7.27 3.29
N GLU A 196 11.91 6.32 3.86
CA GLU A 196 12.38 6.40 5.26
C GLU A 196 13.05 7.73 5.65
N PRO A 197 13.94 8.34 4.83
CA PRO A 197 14.52 9.65 5.13
C PRO A 197 13.48 10.77 5.32
N GLN A 198 12.28 10.61 4.77
CA GLN A 198 11.19 11.59 4.75
C GLN A 198 10.14 11.34 5.84
N LEU A 199 10.29 10.34 6.72
CA LEU A 199 9.38 10.14 7.85
C LEU A 199 9.12 11.41 8.69
N PRO A 200 10.11 12.33 8.91
CA PRO A 200 9.86 13.60 9.57
C PRO A 200 8.81 14.49 8.88
N ASP A 201 8.54 14.31 7.59
CA ASP A 201 7.53 15.08 6.85
C ASP A 201 6.12 14.58 7.19
N VAL A 202 5.96 13.27 7.39
CA VAL A 202 4.68 12.66 7.84
C VAL A 202 4.41 13.01 9.31
N ILE A 203 5.44 13.00 10.16
CA ILE A 203 5.34 13.42 11.56
C ILE A 203 4.84 14.87 11.65
N ASP A 204 5.46 15.77 10.87
CA ASP A 204 5.10 17.18 10.85
C ASP A 204 3.66 17.39 10.31
N LEU A 205 3.27 16.65 9.27
CA LEU A 205 1.91 16.69 8.74
C LEU A 205 0.87 16.18 9.77
N ALA A 206 1.12 15.03 10.40
CA ALA A 206 0.22 14.45 11.40
C ALA A 206 0.01 15.36 12.61
N ARG A 207 1.07 16.02 13.08
CA ARG A 207 0.98 17.02 14.17
C ARG A 207 0.24 18.29 13.77
N ALA A 208 0.37 18.71 12.52
CA ALA A 208 -0.34 19.88 12.00
C ALA A 208 -1.85 19.62 11.82
N PHE A 209 -2.26 18.37 11.64
CA PHE A 209 -3.65 17.96 11.43
C PHE A 209 -4.03 16.79 12.35
N PRO A 210 -4.11 17.01 13.68
CA PRO A 210 -4.29 15.93 14.65
C PRO A 210 -5.63 15.19 14.54
N ASP A 211 -6.62 15.78 13.85
CA ASP A 211 -7.94 15.16 13.63
C ASP A 211 -8.05 14.43 12.28
N GLN A 212 -7.05 14.55 11.40
CA GLN A 212 -7.07 13.94 10.07
C GLN A 212 -6.47 12.52 10.13
N PRO A 213 -7.23 11.47 9.78
CA PRO A 213 -6.71 10.10 9.74
C PRO A 213 -5.64 9.94 8.66
N ILE A 214 -4.48 9.40 9.06
CA ILE A 214 -3.33 9.14 8.18
C ILE A 214 -2.91 7.68 8.32
N CYS A 215 -2.66 7.01 7.20
CA CYS A 215 -2.06 5.68 7.13
C CYS A 215 -0.63 5.82 6.59
N LEU A 216 0.39 5.42 7.36
CA LEU A 216 1.76 5.30 6.84
C LEU A 216 1.88 4.01 6.05
N ASP A 217 2.18 4.12 4.75
CA ASP A 217 2.38 2.96 3.87
C ASP A 217 3.72 2.24 4.17
N HIS A 218 3.73 0.92 3.99
CA HIS A 218 4.94 0.11 3.82
C HIS A 218 6.01 0.20 4.92
N CYS A 219 5.62 0.25 6.19
CA CYS A 219 6.53 0.51 7.30
C CYS A 219 7.37 1.80 7.14
N GLY A 220 6.94 2.76 6.32
CA GLY A 220 7.72 3.95 5.99
C GLY A 220 8.87 3.71 5.01
N THR A 221 8.78 2.67 4.16
CA THR A 221 9.70 2.32 3.09
C THR A 221 11.18 2.42 3.48
N PRO A 222 11.70 1.52 4.33
CA PRO A 222 13.15 1.36 4.52
C PRO A 222 13.84 1.19 3.17
N LEU A 223 14.97 1.86 2.94
CA LEU A 223 15.66 1.86 1.64
C LEU A 223 16.90 0.96 1.63
N GLY A 224 17.00 0.08 0.63
CA GLY A 224 18.12 -0.83 0.40
C GLY A 224 18.74 -0.75 -1.00
N VAL A 225 18.35 0.22 -1.82
CA VAL A 225 18.79 0.40 -3.22
C VAL A 225 19.60 1.68 -3.44
N ALA A 226 20.26 1.79 -4.60
CA ALA A 226 21.01 2.99 -5.02
C ALA A 226 21.95 3.52 -3.92
N ALA A 227 21.92 4.81 -3.56
CA ALA A 227 22.71 5.40 -2.47
C ALA A 227 22.55 4.73 -1.09
N TYR A 228 21.54 3.85 -0.92
CA TYR A 228 21.23 3.13 0.33
C TYR A 228 21.68 1.67 0.33
N LYS A 229 22.23 1.18 -0.79
CA LYS A 229 22.67 -0.21 -0.91
C LYS A 229 23.69 -0.59 0.17
N GLY A 230 23.40 -1.67 0.91
CA GLY A 230 24.24 -2.15 2.01
C GLY A 230 24.19 -1.32 3.29
N ARG A 231 23.26 -0.35 3.39
CA ARG A 231 23.16 0.57 4.55
C ARG A 231 21.95 0.34 5.44
N LEU A 232 21.12 -0.68 5.18
CA LEU A 232 19.91 -0.98 5.97
C LEU A 232 20.21 -1.06 7.48
N HIS A 233 21.28 -1.76 7.88
CA HIS A 233 21.69 -1.86 9.28
C HIS A 233 22.09 -0.51 9.89
N GLU A 234 22.86 0.31 9.16
CA GLU A 234 23.28 1.65 9.62
C GLU A 234 22.07 2.59 9.81
N ARG A 235 21.06 2.46 8.94
CA ARG A 235 19.88 3.32 8.95
C ARG A 235 18.76 2.85 9.86
N PHE A 236 18.79 1.60 10.30
CA PHE A 236 17.73 0.99 11.09
C PHE A 236 17.36 1.81 12.33
N ASP A 237 18.35 2.28 13.10
CA ASP A 237 18.09 3.07 14.31
C ASP A 237 17.52 4.47 14.01
N ILE A 238 17.81 5.04 12.83
CA ILE A 238 17.24 6.31 12.38
C ILE A 238 15.76 6.12 12.06
N TRP A 239 15.47 5.13 11.23
CA TRP A 239 14.11 4.71 10.87
C TRP A 239 13.27 4.42 12.11
N ARG A 240 13.79 3.54 12.99
CA ARG A 240 13.12 3.11 14.22
C ARG A 240 12.74 4.28 15.12
N ARG A 241 13.64 5.26 15.29
CA ARG A 241 13.36 6.47 16.08
C ARG A 241 12.21 7.28 15.47
N HIS A 242 12.18 7.45 14.15
CA HIS A 242 11.08 8.16 13.49
C HIS A 242 9.76 7.38 13.58
N ILE A 243 9.79 6.04 13.49
CA ILE A 243 8.60 5.20 13.71
C ILE A 243 8.03 5.38 15.12
N HIS A 244 8.87 5.33 16.16
CA HIS A 244 8.42 5.59 17.54
C HIS A 244 7.88 7.01 17.74
N GLU A 245 8.48 8.01 17.10
CA GLU A 245 8.02 9.39 17.16
C GLU A 245 6.67 9.58 16.44
N LEU A 246 6.51 9.00 15.24
CA LEU A 246 5.27 9.04 14.49
C LEU A 246 4.14 8.33 15.23
N ALA A 247 4.43 7.21 15.90
CA ALA A 247 3.44 6.47 16.69
C ALA A 247 2.86 7.26 17.87
N GLN A 248 3.51 8.36 18.30
CA GLN A 248 2.95 9.29 19.28
C GLN A 248 1.78 10.13 18.71
N CYS A 249 1.60 10.16 17.39
CA CYS A 249 0.47 10.81 16.73
C CYS A 249 -0.71 9.83 16.71
N GLU A 250 -1.76 10.09 17.50
CA GLU A 250 -2.88 9.15 17.67
C GLU A 250 -3.72 8.96 16.39
N ASN A 251 -3.69 9.94 15.49
CA ASN A 251 -4.36 9.91 14.19
C ASN A 251 -3.62 9.10 13.11
N VAL A 252 -2.48 8.49 13.45
CA VAL A 252 -1.68 7.71 12.50
C VAL A 252 -1.81 6.21 12.77
N VAL A 253 -2.08 5.46 11.71
CA VAL A 253 -1.93 4.00 11.64
C VAL A 253 -0.80 3.63 10.68
N VAL A 254 -0.33 2.39 10.73
CA VAL A 254 0.76 1.91 9.86
C VAL A 254 0.39 0.61 9.15
N LYS A 255 0.78 0.52 7.89
CA LYS A 255 0.74 -0.70 7.11
C LYS A 255 2.04 -1.50 7.25
N LEU A 256 1.88 -2.80 7.50
CA LEU A 256 2.93 -3.78 7.76
C LEU A 256 3.14 -4.65 6.51
N GLY A 257 3.70 -4.06 5.46
CA GLY A 257 4.01 -4.76 4.21
C GLY A 257 4.88 -3.89 3.33
N GLY A 258 4.89 -4.16 2.02
CA GLY A 258 5.73 -3.44 1.07
C GLY A 258 7.22 -3.75 1.18
N LEU A 259 7.66 -4.54 2.16
CA LEU A 259 9.08 -4.84 2.37
C LEU A 259 9.65 -5.71 1.24
N ALA A 260 8.79 -6.43 0.52
CA ALA A 260 9.18 -7.24 -0.62
C ALA A 260 9.25 -6.42 -1.93
N MET A 261 9.08 -5.09 -1.89
CA MET A 261 9.29 -4.24 -3.06
C MET A 261 10.78 -3.98 -3.32
N ALA A 262 11.13 -3.72 -4.58
CA ALA A 262 12.53 -3.53 -4.97
C ALA A 262 13.27 -2.44 -4.18
N PHE A 263 12.57 -1.35 -3.77
CA PHE A 263 13.19 -0.25 -3.01
C PHE A 263 13.76 -0.68 -1.66
N CYS A 264 13.12 -1.65 -1.00
CA CYS A 264 13.53 -2.13 0.31
C CYS A 264 14.71 -3.09 0.23
N ALA A 265 14.88 -3.80 -0.89
CA ALA A 265 15.87 -4.87 -1.05
C ALA A 265 15.76 -5.93 0.07
N LEU A 266 14.54 -6.31 0.44
CA LEU A 266 14.22 -7.31 1.46
C LEU A 266 13.25 -8.36 0.88
N PRO A 267 13.71 -9.26 0.01
CA PRO A 267 15.10 -9.75 -0.09
C PRO A 267 15.96 -9.00 -1.12
N GLU A 268 17.29 -9.04 -0.96
CA GLU A 268 18.22 -8.27 -1.81
C GLU A 268 18.43 -8.88 -3.20
N ASP A 269 18.17 -10.18 -3.35
CA ASP A 269 18.38 -11.00 -4.54
C ASP A 269 17.11 -11.11 -5.43
N GLY A 270 16.01 -10.47 -5.02
CA GLY A 270 14.79 -10.32 -5.82
C GLY A 270 14.01 -11.61 -6.07
N PRO A 271 13.11 -11.63 -7.06
CA PRO A 271 12.05 -12.66 -7.18
C PRO A 271 12.61 -14.01 -7.61
N ALA A 272 13.78 -13.99 -8.27
CA ALA A 272 14.45 -15.19 -8.76
C ALA A 272 14.93 -16.10 -7.61
N ALA A 273 15.10 -15.56 -6.40
CA ALA A 273 15.59 -16.32 -5.27
C ALA A 273 14.56 -17.28 -4.68
N GLY A 274 13.26 -17.01 -4.87
CA GLY A 274 12.19 -17.91 -4.43
C GLY A 274 12.26 -18.22 -2.94
N HIS A 275 12.45 -17.20 -2.10
CA HIS A 275 12.49 -17.40 -0.65
C HIS A 275 11.12 -17.83 -0.10
N GLY A 276 11.12 -18.81 0.81
CA GLY A 276 9.92 -19.24 1.53
C GLY A 276 9.56 -18.30 2.69
N SER A 277 8.37 -18.51 3.26
CA SER A 277 7.78 -17.62 4.26
C SER A 277 8.57 -17.56 5.56
N GLU A 278 9.30 -18.62 5.90
CA GLU A 278 10.16 -18.66 7.10
C GLU A 278 11.36 -17.72 6.98
N HIS A 279 12.00 -17.71 5.80
CA HIS A 279 13.12 -16.83 5.53
C HIS A 279 12.66 -15.37 5.50
N LEU A 280 11.58 -15.08 4.77
CA LEU A 280 11.02 -13.74 4.66
C LEU A 280 10.52 -13.21 6.02
N ALA A 281 9.86 -14.06 6.81
CA ALA A 281 9.48 -13.70 8.17
C ALA A 281 10.70 -13.35 9.05
N ALA A 282 11.80 -14.10 8.96
CA ALA A 282 13.02 -13.77 9.71
C ALA A 282 13.63 -12.44 9.25
N LEU A 283 13.64 -12.19 7.94
CA LEU A 283 14.19 -10.98 7.34
C LEU A 283 13.38 -9.72 7.68
N TRP A 284 12.05 -9.80 7.65
CA TRP A 284 11.16 -8.66 7.88
C TRP A 284 10.89 -8.38 9.36
N ARG A 285 11.19 -9.34 10.24
CA ARG A 285 10.91 -9.27 11.69
C ARG A 285 11.32 -7.95 12.34
N PRO A 286 12.54 -7.43 12.16
CA PRO A 286 12.96 -6.21 12.85
C PRO A 286 12.07 -5.00 12.51
N TYR A 287 11.60 -4.91 11.27
CA TYR A 287 10.76 -3.81 10.82
C TYR A 287 9.32 -3.97 11.30
N ILE A 288 8.74 -5.15 11.10
CA ILE A 288 7.34 -5.42 11.46
C ILE A 288 7.15 -5.37 12.98
N GLU A 289 8.02 -6.00 13.76
CA GLU A 289 7.91 -5.98 15.23
C GLU A 289 8.10 -4.58 15.81
N THR A 290 9.01 -3.77 15.25
CA THR A 290 9.18 -2.36 15.68
C THR A 290 7.91 -1.54 15.44
N CYS A 291 7.26 -1.70 14.28
CA CYS A 291 5.99 -1.03 13.99
C CYS A 291 4.87 -1.50 14.93
N ILE A 292 4.75 -2.81 15.18
CA ILE A 292 3.74 -3.36 16.10
C ILE A 292 4.00 -2.88 17.54
N GLU A 293 5.25 -2.87 18.01
CA GLU A 293 5.63 -2.36 19.33
C GLU A 293 5.28 -0.88 19.49
N ALA A 294 5.54 -0.06 18.46
CA ALA A 294 5.31 1.38 18.51
C ALA A 294 3.83 1.77 18.41
N PHE A 295 3.10 1.21 17.44
CA PHE A 295 1.71 1.60 17.15
C PHE A 295 0.68 0.79 17.94
N GLY A 296 1.02 -0.46 18.27
CA GLY A 296 0.12 -1.45 18.81
C GLY A 296 -0.74 -2.13 17.72
N PRO A 297 -1.32 -3.31 18.01
CA PRO A 297 -2.07 -4.13 17.06
C PRO A 297 -3.34 -3.45 16.51
N ARG A 298 -3.86 -2.44 17.22
CA ARG A 298 -5.08 -1.69 16.84
C ARG A 298 -4.81 -0.49 15.91
N ARG A 299 -3.54 -0.16 15.68
CA ARG A 299 -3.09 0.89 14.75
C ARG A 299 -2.03 0.38 13.75
N ALA A 300 -1.83 -0.93 13.68
CA ALA A 300 -1.03 -1.58 12.66
C ALA A 300 -1.89 -2.59 11.88
N MET A 301 -1.66 -2.73 10.57
CA MET A 301 -2.39 -3.64 9.70
C MET A 301 -1.47 -4.29 8.66
N PHE A 302 -1.54 -5.60 8.44
CA PHE A 302 -0.79 -6.26 7.36
C PHE A 302 -1.35 -5.92 6.00
N GLU A 303 -0.49 -5.91 4.98
CA GLU A 303 -0.88 -5.63 3.60
C GLU A 303 -0.06 -6.43 2.59
N SER A 304 -0.62 -6.68 1.41
CA SER A 304 0.11 -7.38 0.36
C SER A 304 1.00 -6.47 -0.47
N ASN A 305 0.59 -5.22 -0.71
CA ASN A 305 1.19 -4.34 -1.72
C ASN A 305 1.23 -4.99 -3.13
N TYR A 306 0.30 -5.91 -3.41
CA TYR A 306 0.32 -6.66 -4.66
C TYR A 306 -0.15 -5.83 -5.85
N PRO A 307 0.44 -6.04 -7.05
CA PRO A 307 1.48 -7.03 -7.37
C PRO A 307 2.91 -6.47 -7.27
N VAL A 308 3.16 -5.32 -6.63
CA VAL A 308 4.51 -4.75 -6.51
C VAL A 308 5.42 -5.69 -5.72
N ASP A 309 4.91 -6.22 -4.61
CA ASP A 309 5.64 -7.13 -3.72
C ASP A 309 5.84 -8.55 -4.30
N TYR A 310 5.21 -8.87 -5.44
CA TYR A 310 5.56 -10.08 -6.20
C TYR A 310 7.04 -10.12 -6.56
N TRP A 311 7.73 -8.96 -6.55
CA TRP A 311 9.18 -8.90 -6.66
C TRP A 311 9.92 -9.69 -5.59
N GLY A 312 9.46 -9.73 -4.34
CA GLY A 312 10.21 -10.39 -3.26
C GLY A 312 9.52 -11.61 -2.68
N ALA A 313 8.20 -11.74 -2.86
CA ALA A 313 7.39 -12.76 -2.22
C ALA A 313 6.16 -13.12 -3.06
N ASP A 314 5.87 -14.42 -3.21
CA ASP A 314 4.58 -14.89 -3.73
C ASP A 314 3.43 -14.58 -2.74
N TYR A 315 2.17 -14.49 -3.21
CA TYR A 315 1.04 -13.99 -2.42
C TYR A 315 0.77 -14.89 -1.22
N ALA A 316 0.75 -16.21 -1.44
CA ALA A 316 0.54 -17.16 -0.35
C ALA A 316 1.73 -17.18 0.62
N VAL A 317 2.94 -17.12 0.08
CA VAL A 317 4.18 -17.06 0.85
C VAL A 317 4.23 -15.80 1.73
N LEU A 318 3.82 -14.66 1.20
CA LEU A 318 3.77 -13.37 1.89
C LEU A 318 2.82 -13.42 3.09
N TRP A 319 1.58 -13.90 2.90
CA TRP A 319 0.63 -14.04 4.00
C TRP A 319 1.07 -15.08 5.04
N ASN A 320 1.71 -16.18 4.60
CA ASN A 320 2.34 -17.13 5.52
C ASN A 320 3.46 -16.46 6.34
N ALA A 321 4.26 -15.56 5.75
CA ALA A 321 5.33 -14.87 6.47
C ALA A 321 4.75 -13.98 7.59
N PHE A 322 3.66 -13.26 7.32
CA PHE A 322 2.97 -12.48 8.35
C PHE A 322 2.38 -13.33 9.48
N LYS A 323 1.83 -14.51 9.16
CA LYS A 323 1.32 -15.46 10.16
C LYS A 323 2.45 -16.06 11.02
N ARG A 324 3.62 -16.29 10.43
CA ARG A 324 4.84 -16.69 11.18
C ARG A 324 5.33 -15.59 12.12
N LEU A 325 5.33 -14.34 11.66
CA LEU A 325 5.71 -13.18 12.46
C LEU A 325 4.80 -13.00 13.69
N THR A 326 3.53 -13.35 13.57
CA THR A 326 2.52 -13.22 14.63
C THR A 326 2.21 -14.53 15.35
N ARG A 327 3.03 -15.58 15.22
CA ARG A 327 2.77 -16.90 15.84
C ARG A 327 2.53 -16.82 17.35
N SER A 328 3.20 -15.89 18.04
CA SER A 328 3.08 -15.67 19.49
C SER A 328 2.01 -14.65 19.89
N ALA A 329 1.37 -13.98 18.93
CA ALA A 329 0.31 -13.02 19.20
C ALA A 329 -0.98 -13.75 19.61
N SER A 330 -1.75 -13.11 20.49
CA SER A 330 -3.09 -13.55 20.90
C SER A 330 -4.08 -13.52 19.72
N ALA A 331 -5.21 -14.20 19.88
CA ALA A 331 -6.28 -14.19 18.88
C ALA A 331 -6.81 -12.77 18.60
N ASP A 332 -6.94 -11.93 19.63
CA ASP A 332 -7.40 -10.55 19.51
C ASP A 332 -6.39 -9.66 18.77
N GLU A 333 -5.10 -9.86 19.03
CA GLU A 333 -4.02 -9.16 18.31
C GLU A 333 -4.02 -9.54 16.83
N LYS A 334 -4.13 -10.84 16.51
CA LYS A 334 -4.23 -11.30 15.12
C LYS A 334 -5.49 -10.75 14.44
N ALA A 335 -6.64 -10.82 15.10
CA ALA A 335 -7.88 -10.28 14.55
C ALA A 335 -7.75 -8.78 14.24
N ALA A 336 -7.06 -8.01 15.08
CA ALA A 336 -6.79 -6.59 14.82
C ALA A 336 -5.81 -6.38 13.65
N LEU A 337 -4.67 -7.08 13.66
CA LEU A 337 -3.59 -6.91 12.67
C LEU A 337 -3.99 -7.35 11.25
N PHE A 338 -4.77 -8.42 11.12
CA PHE A 338 -5.10 -8.99 9.80
C PHE A 338 -6.39 -8.44 9.20
N ALA A 339 -7.33 -7.91 9.99
CA ALA A 339 -8.59 -7.40 9.45
C ALA A 339 -9.13 -6.19 10.23
N GLY A 340 -9.16 -6.26 11.56
CA GLY A 340 -9.89 -5.29 12.38
C GLY A 340 -9.39 -3.86 12.29
N THR A 341 -8.09 -3.64 12.15
CA THR A 341 -7.52 -2.29 12.03
C THR A 341 -7.81 -1.68 10.67
N ALA A 342 -7.67 -2.44 9.58
CA ALA A 342 -8.08 -2.01 8.25
C ALA A 342 -9.60 -1.74 8.18
N ALA A 343 -10.40 -2.63 8.78
CA ALA A 343 -11.86 -2.47 8.85
C ALA A 343 -12.26 -1.14 9.49
N ARG A 344 -11.71 -0.81 10.66
CA ARG A 344 -12.02 0.45 11.35
C ARG A 344 -11.52 1.68 10.60
N PHE A 345 -10.30 1.62 10.08
CA PHE A 345 -9.68 2.78 9.44
C PHE A 345 -10.38 3.15 8.12
N TYR A 346 -10.77 2.16 7.32
CA TYR A 346 -11.43 2.36 6.03
C TYR A 346 -12.96 2.19 6.06
N GLY A 347 -13.58 2.00 7.23
CA GLY A 347 -15.03 1.86 7.39
C GLY A 347 -15.62 0.62 6.70
N LEU A 348 -14.99 -0.54 6.92
CA LEU A 348 -15.32 -1.86 6.34
C LEU A 348 -15.68 -2.90 7.42
N GLU A 349 -16.18 -2.47 8.58
CA GLU A 349 -16.54 -3.37 9.68
C GLU A 349 -17.68 -4.34 9.32
N ASP A 350 -18.47 -4.04 8.29
CA ASP A 350 -19.48 -4.94 7.73
C ASP A 350 -18.89 -6.24 7.17
N LEU A 351 -17.60 -6.25 6.81
CA LEU A 351 -16.89 -7.46 6.38
C LEU A 351 -16.54 -8.40 7.54
N LEU A 352 -16.57 -7.94 8.79
CA LEU A 352 -16.24 -8.74 9.98
C LEU A 352 -17.46 -9.47 10.56
N ALA A 353 -18.65 -9.24 9.99
CA ALA A 353 -19.94 -9.68 10.53
C ALA A 353 -20.29 -11.15 10.24
#